data_AF-A0A445FJ41-F1
#
_entry.id   AF-A0A445FJ41-F1
#
_cell.length_a   1.000
_cell.length_b   1.000
_cell.length_c   1.000
_cell.angle_alpha   90.00
_cell.angle_beta   90.00
_cell.angle_gamma   90.00
#
_symmetry.space_group_name_H-M   'P 1'
#
loop_
_entity.id
_entity.type
_entity.pdbx_description
1 polymer ?
#
loop_
_entity_poly.entity_id
_entity_poly.type
_entity_poly.pdbx_seq_one_letter_code
_entity_poly.pdbx_strand_id
1 'polypeptide(L)'
;MASSTRFSPLPQSEPDRDNHEDQLPLSISVESTNTRSGISSEHYYAEEIFSISARTCEMIQDLLGLTLLMMLILLPLYKRLGTPKENPIPPLFVLNSMYLSNFTTTGSTGGISATWDAKFTVTNTNVSCIYFRSIDFTIFYKHNPEDALSVASSYPFYLDKGEYVKLHLKFTKGGEGWEDNQPSVENRLVEEMGKDKAKNGALSFGMQMKVQAIYYGETWVSDVVMNPHCEDLRVQFLPHEDSGRMANPNRNFSVPLHWKPFSFF
;
A
#
# COMPACT_ATOMS: atom_id res chain seq x y z
N MET A 1 -10.62 30.14 13.50
CA MET A 1 -12.03 29.76 13.24
C MET A 1 -12.02 28.75 12.11
N ALA A 2 -12.26 27.47 12.40
CA ALA A 2 -12.33 26.40 11.41
C ALA A 2 -13.58 25.57 11.70
N SER A 3 -14.44 25.47 10.69
CA SER A 3 -15.77 24.84 10.74
C SER A 3 -15.64 23.33 10.56
N SER A 4 -16.28 22.57 11.45
CA SER A 4 -16.35 21.11 11.44
C SER A 4 -17.75 20.70 11.02
N THR A 5 -17.88 20.06 9.85
CA THR A 5 -19.14 19.49 9.36
C THR A 5 -19.13 17.98 9.58
N ARG A 6 -19.89 17.52 10.58
CA ARG A 6 -20.28 16.12 10.76
C ARG A 6 -21.64 15.86 10.13
N PHE A 7 -21.75 14.73 9.45
CA PHE A 7 -22.99 14.20 8.91
C PHE A 7 -23.86 13.57 10.02
N SER A 8 -25.16 13.82 9.97
CA SER A 8 -26.22 13.17 10.76
C SER A 8 -26.94 12.09 9.92
N PRO A 9 -27.44 10.99 10.52
CA PRO A 9 -28.44 10.15 9.90
C PRO A 9 -29.88 10.51 10.36
N LEU A 10 -30.83 10.38 9.43
CA LEU A 10 -32.29 10.54 9.59
C LEU A 10 -32.96 9.19 9.99
N PRO A 11 -34.25 9.19 10.40
CA PRO A 11 -34.80 8.37 11.47
C PRO A 11 -35.68 7.20 10.98
N GLN A 12 -36.00 6.27 11.89
CA GLN A 12 -37.15 5.37 11.73
C GLN A 12 -37.95 5.24 13.04
N SER A 13 -39.15 5.86 13.01
CA SER A 13 -40.47 5.43 13.50
C SER A 13 -40.63 4.55 14.75
N GLU A 14 -41.22 5.16 15.79
CA GLU A 14 -42.22 4.63 16.76
C GLU A 14 -43.50 4.08 16.03
N PRO A 15 -44.51 3.44 16.68
CA PRO A 15 -44.94 3.52 18.10
C PRO A 15 -45.42 2.14 18.65
N ASP A 16 -46.14 1.91 19.76
CA ASP A 16 -46.85 2.71 20.75
C ASP A 16 -47.08 1.89 22.04
N ARG A 17 -47.38 2.59 23.13
CA ARG A 17 -47.76 2.12 24.47
C ARG A 17 -49.17 1.50 24.51
N ASP A 18 -49.44 0.60 25.47
CA ASP A 18 -50.15 0.95 26.71
C ASP A 18 -50.47 -0.30 27.57
N ASN A 19 -50.17 -0.18 28.87
CA ASN A 19 -50.56 -1.10 29.93
C ASN A 19 -51.80 -0.54 30.63
N HIS A 20 -52.84 -1.36 30.78
CA HIS A 20 -53.90 -1.14 31.77
C HIS A 20 -54.17 -2.45 32.50
N GLU A 21 -53.88 -2.46 33.80
CA GLU A 21 -54.44 -3.41 34.77
C GLU A 21 -55.80 -2.89 35.23
N ASP A 22 -56.78 -3.79 35.36
CA ASP A 22 -57.92 -3.66 36.27
C ASP A 22 -58.38 -5.07 36.71
N GLN A 23 -58.86 -5.14 37.95
CA GLN A 23 -59.01 -6.34 38.79
C GLN A 23 -60.42 -6.99 38.77
N LEU A 24 -60.44 -8.35 38.87
CA LEU A 24 -61.34 -9.27 39.64
C LEU A 24 -62.89 -9.29 39.37
N PRO A 25 -63.69 -10.28 39.87
CA PRO A 25 -63.45 -11.69 40.31
C PRO A 25 -64.56 -12.71 39.81
N LEU A 26 -64.56 -13.93 40.41
CA LEU A 26 -65.58 -15.03 40.47
C LEU A 26 -65.25 -16.29 39.63
N SER A 27 -64.74 -17.37 40.23
CA SER A 27 -65.39 -18.43 41.05
C SER A 27 -66.14 -19.49 40.24
N ILE A 28 -65.73 -20.77 40.35
CA ILE A 28 -66.57 -21.97 40.61
C ILE A 28 -65.64 -23.19 40.74
N SER A 29 -66.10 -24.12 41.55
CA SER A 29 -65.42 -25.17 42.31
C SER A 29 -65.55 -26.59 41.72
N VAL A 30 -64.88 -27.54 42.40
CA VAL A 30 -65.05 -29.02 42.42
C VAL A 30 -64.61 -29.73 41.12
N GLU A 31 -63.93 -30.88 41.08
CA GLU A 31 -63.88 -32.01 42.00
C GLU A 31 -62.63 -32.87 41.69
N SER A 32 -62.01 -33.41 42.72
CA SER A 32 -60.97 -34.42 42.60
C SER A 32 -61.62 -35.80 42.56
N THR A 33 -61.41 -36.57 41.49
CA THR A 33 -61.71 -38.01 41.49
C THR A 33 -60.59 -38.79 40.80
N ASN A 34 -59.66 -39.22 41.65
CA ASN A 34 -58.98 -40.50 41.71
C ASN A 34 -59.01 -41.49 40.50
N THR A 35 -57.79 -41.93 40.16
CA THR A 35 -57.36 -43.30 39.76
C THR A 35 -57.80 -43.90 38.42
N ARG A 36 -56.80 -44.06 37.53
CA ARG A 36 -56.11 -45.34 37.22
C ARG A 36 -55.93 -45.57 35.70
N SER A 37 -54.75 -46.14 35.41
CA SER A 37 -54.34 -46.88 34.20
C SER A 37 -54.17 -46.10 32.90
N GLY A 38 -52.91 -45.87 32.56
CA GLY A 38 -52.46 -45.44 31.24
C GLY A 38 -50.95 -45.59 31.06
N ILE A 39 -50.35 -46.68 31.54
CA ILE A 39 -48.98 -47.07 31.14
C ILE A 39 -49.10 -47.56 29.69
N SER A 40 -49.02 -46.66 28.72
CA SER A 40 -48.80 -46.97 27.29
C SER A 40 -48.69 -45.71 26.43
N SER A 41 -47.94 -44.69 26.86
CA SER A 41 -47.67 -43.52 26.02
C SER A 41 -46.20 -43.07 26.10
N GLU A 42 -45.58 -43.12 27.29
CA GLU A 42 -44.18 -42.67 27.45
C GLU A 42 -43.14 -43.51 26.68
N HIS A 43 -43.37 -44.81 26.48
CA HIS A 43 -42.44 -45.64 25.71
C HIS A 43 -42.47 -45.35 24.21
N TYR A 44 -43.60 -44.91 23.66
CA TYR A 44 -43.73 -44.64 22.22
C TYR A 44 -43.08 -43.29 21.85
N TYR A 45 -43.21 -42.28 22.73
CA TYR A 45 -42.55 -40.99 22.52
C TYR A 45 -41.03 -41.04 22.72
N ALA A 46 -40.54 -41.86 23.66
CA ALA A 46 -39.09 -42.00 23.90
C ALA A 46 -38.36 -42.64 22.71
N GLU A 47 -38.99 -43.62 22.03
CA GLU A 47 -38.40 -44.34 20.91
C GLU A 47 -38.36 -43.49 19.63
N GLU A 48 -39.42 -42.70 19.35
CA GLU A 48 -39.45 -41.75 18.23
C GLU A 48 -38.44 -40.60 18.40
N ILE A 49 -38.30 -40.05 19.61
CA ILE A 49 -37.33 -38.97 19.90
C ILE A 49 -35.88 -39.48 19.78
N PHE A 50 -35.59 -40.71 20.24
CA PHE A 50 -34.27 -41.33 20.05
C PHE A 50 -33.96 -41.63 18.58
N SER A 51 -34.97 -42.05 17.80
CA SER A 51 -34.84 -42.28 16.35
C SER A 51 -34.58 -40.99 15.57
N ILE A 52 -35.28 -39.90 15.92
CA ILE A 52 -35.08 -38.59 15.30
C ILE A 52 -33.70 -38.03 15.68
N SER A 53 -33.30 -38.15 16.95
CA SER A 53 -31.98 -37.68 17.40
C SER A 53 -30.84 -38.45 16.72
N ALA A 54 -30.95 -39.77 16.60
CA ALA A 54 -29.97 -40.61 15.91
C ALA A 54 -29.82 -40.23 14.43
N ARG A 55 -30.94 -40.06 13.70
CA ARG A 55 -30.92 -39.63 12.30
C ARG A 55 -30.36 -38.22 12.11
N THR A 56 -30.64 -37.31 13.04
CA THR A 56 -30.04 -35.97 12.99
C THR A 56 -28.54 -36.01 13.28
N CYS A 57 -28.08 -36.86 14.19
CA CYS A 57 -26.64 -37.03 14.46
C CYS A 57 -25.89 -37.60 13.26
N GLU A 58 -26.44 -38.60 12.57
CA GLU A 58 -25.85 -39.17 11.35
C GLU A 58 -25.75 -38.11 10.23
N MET A 59 -26.81 -37.34 9.99
CA MET A 59 -26.79 -36.26 9.00
C MET A 59 -25.79 -35.15 9.35
N ILE A 60 -25.68 -34.79 10.63
CA ILE A 60 -24.69 -33.80 11.10
C ILE A 60 -23.27 -34.35 10.92
N GLN A 61 -23.04 -35.62 11.25
CA GLN A 61 -21.74 -36.26 11.08
C GLN A 61 -21.33 -36.34 9.60
N ASP A 62 -22.26 -36.67 8.71
CA ASP A 62 -22.00 -36.69 7.26
C ASP A 62 -21.72 -35.30 6.71
N LEU A 63 -22.45 -34.28 7.17
CA LEU A 63 -22.22 -32.88 6.78
C LEU A 63 -20.85 -32.38 7.28
N LEU A 64 -20.48 -32.69 8.52
CA LEU A 64 -19.15 -32.38 9.07
C LEU A 64 -18.05 -33.13 8.34
N GLY A 65 -18.27 -34.40 7.99
CA GLY A 65 -17.34 -35.19 7.18
C GLY A 65 -17.14 -34.61 5.79
N LEU A 66 -18.23 -34.23 5.11
CA LEU A 66 -18.20 -33.62 3.78
C LEU A 66 -17.51 -32.25 3.80
N THR A 67 -17.83 -31.40 4.77
CA THR A 67 -17.18 -30.09 4.91
C THR A 67 -15.68 -30.22 5.18
N LEU A 68 -15.28 -31.17 6.02
CA LEU A 68 -13.87 -31.45 6.30
C LEU A 68 -13.14 -32.00 5.06
N LEU A 69 -13.78 -32.89 4.30
CA LEU A 69 -13.26 -33.40 3.03
C LEU A 69 -13.10 -32.28 1.99
N MET A 70 -14.11 -31.41 1.87
CA MET A 70 -14.06 -30.26 0.97
C MET A 70 -12.95 -29.30 1.37
N MET A 71 -12.75 -29.03 2.66
CA MET A 71 -11.62 -28.22 3.14
C MET A 71 -10.27 -28.87 2.84
N LEU A 72 -10.13 -30.19 3.02
CA LEU A 72 -8.88 -30.91 2.72
C LEU A 72 -8.51 -30.88 1.23
N ILE A 73 -9.50 -30.79 0.33
CA ILE A 73 -9.27 -30.72 -1.12
C ILE A 73 -9.12 -29.27 -1.60
N LEU A 74 -10.03 -28.37 -1.20
CA LEU A 74 -10.07 -26.99 -1.67
C LEU A 74 -8.93 -26.15 -1.10
N LEU A 75 -8.53 -26.35 0.17
CA LEU A 75 -7.49 -25.54 0.79
C LEU A 75 -6.11 -25.68 0.10
N PRO A 76 -5.58 -26.89 -0.19
CA PRO A 76 -4.32 -27.02 -0.93
C PRO A 76 -4.44 -26.55 -2.39
N LEU A 77 -5.60 -26.74 -3.04
CA LEU A 77 -5.85 -26.22 -4.39
C LEU A 77 -5.81 -24.69 -4.39
N TYR A 78 -6.47 -24.05 -3.42
CA TYR A 78 -6.46 -22.59 -3.27
C TYR A 78 -5.06 -22.07 -2.99
N LYS A 79 -4.30 -22.71 -2.07
CA LYS A 79 -2.90 -22.32 -1.80
C LYS A 79 -2.00 -22.47 -3.03
N ARG A 80 -2.24 -23.49 -3.86
CA ARG A 80 -1.50 -23.73 -5.10
C ARG A 80 -1.84 -22.70 -6.19
N LEU A 81 -3.07 -22.17 -6.22
CA LEU A 81 -3.46 -21.11 -7.15
C LEU A 81 -3.00 -19.72 -6.68
N GLY A 82 -3.04 -19.46 -5.38
CA GLY A 82 -2.70 -18.15 -4.80
C GLY A 82 -1.20 -17.87 -4.67
N THR A 83 -0.35 -18.86 -4.93
CA THR A 83 1.11 -18.67 -4.91
C THR A 83 1.63 -18.36 -6.31
N PRO A 84 2.28 -17.21 -6.52
CA PRO A 84 2.91 -16.91 -7.81
C PRO A 84 3.94 -17.98 -8.16
N LYS A 85 3.89 -18.44 -9.41
CA LYS A 85 4.83 -19.46 -9.93
C LYS A 85 6.25 -18.93 -10.10
N GLU A 86 6.38 -17.61 -10.28
CA GLU A 86 7.65 -16.92 -10.52
C GLU A 86 7.69 -15.63 -9.71
N ASN A 87 8.90 -15.18 -9.35
CA ASN A 87 9.08 -13.87 -8.74
C ASN A 87 8.64 -12.79 -9.75
N PRO A 88 7.83 -11.81 -9.34
CA PRO A 88 7.45 -10.72 -10.21
C PRO A 88 8.68 -9.94 -10.66
N ILE A 89 8.72 -9.60 -11.94
CA ILE A 89 9.78 -8.77 -12.52
C ILE A 89 9.50 -7.32 -12.10
N PRO A 90 10.46 -6.60 -11.51
CA PRO A 90 10.26 -5.20 -11.12
C PRO A 90 10.02 -4.32 -12.36
N PRO A 91 9.27 -3.21 -12.22
CA PRO A 91 9.09 -2.23 -13.28
C PRO A 91 10.43 -1.59 -13.64
N LEU A 92 10.54 -1.17 -14.89
CA LEU A 92 11.71 -0.48 -15.41
C LEU A 92 11.58 1.02 -15.11
N PHE A 93 12.55 1.57 -14.38
CA PHE A 93 12.68 3.01 -14.15
C PHE A 93 13.82 3.56 -15.00
N VAL A 94 13.52 4.56 -15.82
CA VAL A 94 14.49 5.24 -16.70
C VAL A 94 14.49 6.73 -16.38
N LEU A 95 15.64 7.30 -16.05
CA LEU A 95 15.84 8.75 -16.04
C LEU A 95 16.17 9.18 -17.48
N ASN A 96 15.18 9.76 -18.15
CA ASN A 96 15.30 10.20 -19.54
C ASN A 96 16.23 11.39 -19.65
N SER A 97 16.03 12.39 -18.80
CA SER A 97 16.81 13.63 -18.81
C SER A 97 16.79 14.31 -17.45
N MET A 98 17.86 15.01 -17.12
CA MET A 98 17.93 15.90 -15.96
C MET A 98 18.61 17.21 -16.34
N TYR A 99 18.02 18.33 -15.91
CA TYR A 99 18.53 19.67 -16.07
C TYR A 99 18.72 20.31 -14.70
N LEU A 100 19.87 20.94 -14.50
CA LEU A 100 20.19 21.70 -13.30
C LEU A 100 20.19 23.18 -13.65
N SER A 101 19.52 23.99 -12.85
CA SER A 101 19.48 25.45 -13.00
C SER A 101 19.63 26.16 -11.66
N ASN A 102 19.96 27.45 -11.72
CA ASN A 102 20.13 28.32 -10.55
C ASN A 102 21.12 27.76 -9.53
N PHE A 103 22.14 27.02 -10.01
CA PHE A 103 23.11 26.39 -9.13
C PHE A 103 24.11 27.41 -8.59
N THR A 104 24.00 27.72 -7.30
CA THR A 104 24.92 28.60 -6.59
C THR A 104 25.37 27.98 -5.27
N THR A 105 26.64 28.21 -4.92
CA THR A 105 27.26 27.74 -3.67
C THR A 105 27.80 28.95 -2.92
N THR A 106 27.25 29.27 -1.76
CA THR A 106 27.72 30.40 -0.93
C THR A 106 28.75 29.90 0.08
N GLY A 107 30.04 30.11 -0.24
CA GLY A 107 31.16 29.59 0.56
C GLY A 107 31.28 30.14 1.98
N SER A 108 30.67 31.28 2.32
CA SER A 108 30.75 31.88 3.67
C SER A 108 29.63 31.46 4.61
N THR A 109 28.50 30.96 4.10
CA THR A 109 27.33 30.55 4.89
C THR A 109 26.96 29.09 4.70
N GLY A 110 27.65 28.35 3.83
CA GLY A 110 27.37 26.93 3.56
C GLY A 110 26.07 26.69 2.79
N GLY A 111 25.56 27.70 2.10
CA GLY A 111 24.30 27.62 1.36
C GLY A 111 24.49 27.02 -0.02
N ILE A 112 23.59 26.12 -0.41
CA ILE A 112 23.40 25.70 -1.80
C ILE A 112 22.01 26.13 -2.25
N SER A 113 21.95 26.76 -3.42
CA SER A 113 20.72 26.95 -4.19
C SER A 113 20.83 26.21 -5.51
N ALA A 114 19.79 25.48 -5.89
CA ALA A 114 19.76 24.62 -7.05
C ALA A 114 18.34 24.13 -7.33
N THR A 115 18.02 23.98 -8.60
CA THR A 115 16.80 23.30 -9.06
C THR A 115 17.18 22.20 -10.04
N TRP A 116 16.77 20.97 -9.75
CA TRP A 116 16.88 19.84 -10.67
C TRP A 116 15.51 19.55 -11.28
N ASP A 117 15.42 19.67 -12.59
CA ASP A 117 14.27 19.29 -13.40
C ASP A 117 14.56 17.93 -14.05
N ALA A 118 13.88 16.89 -13.58
CA ALA A 118 14.12 15.50 -13.98
C ALA A 118 12.87 14.87 -14.60
N LYS A 119 13.09 14.12 -15.70
CA LYS A 119 12.03 13.41 -16.42
C LYS A 119 12.29 11.92 -16.39
N PHE A 120 11.32 11.16 -15.90
CA PHE A 120 11.40 9.71 -15.78
C PHE A 120 10.37 9.03 -16.67
N THR A 121 10.67 7.79 -17.02
CA THR A 121 9.71 6.83 -17.52
C THR A 121 9.69 5.62 -16.61
N VAL A 122 8.50 5.26 -16.13
CA VAL A 122 8.27 4.04 -15.35
C VAL A 122 7.42 3.12 -16.19
N THR A 123 7.89 1.89 -16.43
CA THR A 123 7.20 0.91 -17.28
C THR A 123 6.92 -0.36 -16.51
N ASN A 124 5.66 -0.82 -16.51
CA ASN A 124 5.31 -2.12 -15.99
C ASN A 124 5.58 -3.18 -17.07
N THR A 125 6.57 -4.04 -16.84
CA THR A 125 7.05 -4.99 -17.85
C THR A 125 6.26 -6.30 -17.88
N ASN A 126 5.79 -6.81 -16.73
CA ASN A 126 5.22 -8.16 -16.68
C ASN A 126 4.08 -8.38 -15.67
N VAL A 127 3.90 -7.50 -14.69
CA VAL A 127 2.85 -7.65 -13.65
C VAL A 127 1.51 -7.22 -14.25
N SER A 128 0.40 -7.91 -13.93
CA SER A 128 -0.90 -7.60 -14.54
C SER A 128 -1.34 -6.15 -14.28
N CYS A 129 -1.22 -5.69 -13.04
CA CYS A 129 -1.38 -4.29 -12.68
C CYS A 129 -0.50 -3.94 -11.46
N ILE A 130 0.09 -2.74 -11.46
CA ILE A 130 0.84 -2.22 -10.31
C ILE A 130 0.18 -0.92 -9.86
N TYR A 131 -0.19 -0.85 -8.59
CA TYR A 131 -0.57 0.40 -7.93
C TYR A 131 0.62 0.97 -7.16
N PHE A 132 1.18 2.07 -7.65
CA PHE A 132 2.20 2.82 -6.93
C PHE A 132 1.52 3.72 -5.90
N ARG A 133 1.75 3.46 -4.61
CA ARG A 133 1.25 4.30 -3.51
C ARG A 133 2.08 5.58 -3.40
N SER A 134 3.40 5.43 -3.38
CA SER A 134 4.34 6.55 -3.42
C SER A 134 5.64 6.11 -4.09
N ILE A 135 6.28 7.07 -4.74
CA ILE A 135 7.68 6.97 -5.11
C ILE A 135 8.35 8.20 -4.52
N ASP A 136 9.21 7.99 -3.53
CA ASP A 136 9.97 9.04 -2.87
C ASP A 136 11.38 9.06 -3.47
N PHE A 137 11.76 10.18 -4.06
CA PHE A 137 13.02 10.38 -4.77
C PHE A 137 13.97 11.20 -3.91
N THR A 138 15.22 10.79 -3.87
CA THR A 138 16.30 11.49 -3.19
C THR A 138 17.45 11.69 -4.17
N ILE A 139 17.86 12.94 -4.35
CA ILE A 139 19.09 13.27 -5.10
C ILE A 139 20.19 13.61 -4.11
N PHE A 140 21.39 13.08 -4.34
CA PHE A 140 22.55 13.23 -3.46
C PHE A 140 23.83 13.50 -4.26
N TYR A 141 24.86 14.01 -3.58
CA TYR A 141 26.13 14.30 -4.23
C TYR A 141 27.00 13.04 -4.38
N LYS A 142 27.60 12.85 -5.55
CA LYS A 142 28.46 11.69 -5.87
C LYS A 142 27.77 10.35 -5.61
N HIS A 143 28.18 9.61 -4.58
CA HIS A 143 27.82 8.21 -4.35
C HIS A 143 27.23 7.93 -2.97
N ASN A 144 27.15 8.92 -2.08
CA ASN A 144 26.71 8.70 -0.71
C ASN A 144 25.26 9.19 -0.52
N PRO A 145 24.27 8.29 -0.33
CA PRO A 145 22.88 8.68 -0.15
C PRO A 145 22.61 9.49 1.13
N GLU A 146 23.48 9.39 2.15
CA GLU A 146 23.39 10.19 3.37
C GLU A 146 23.65 11.69 3.08
N ASP A 147 24.38 12.00 2.00
CA ASP A 147 24.63 13.36 1.52
C ASP A 147 23.47 13.88 0.65
N ALA A 148 22.24 13.69 1.14
CA ALA A 148 21.02 14.07 0.44
C ALA A 148 20.95 15.58 0.22
N LEU A 149 20.74 15.99 -1.02
CA LEU A 149 20.65 17.40 -1.42
C LEU A 149 19.20 17.87 -1.47
N SER A 150 18.31 17.03 -2.01
CA SER A 150 16.90 17.34 -2.11
C SER A 150 16.04 16.09 -2.27
N VAL A 151 14.77 16.20 -1.89
CA VAL A 151 13.76 15.14 -2.03
C VAL A 151 12.54 15.63 -2.80
N ALA A 152 11.87 14.72 -3.49
CA ALA A 152 10.57 14.93 -4.15
C ALA A 152 9.78 13.62 -4.15
N SER A 153 8.45 13.68 -4.28
CA SER A 153 7.61 12.48 -4.32
C SER A 153 6.61 12.53 -5.47
N SER A 154 6.24 11.36 -6.01
CA SER A 154 5.14 11.26 -6.98
C SER A 154 3.79 11.09 -6.29
N TYR A 155 2.73 11.52 -6.98
CA TYR A 155 1.37 11.12 -6.61
C TYR A 155 1.13 9.62 -6.88
N PRO A 156 0.14 8.99 -6.23
CA PRO A 156 -0.22 7.60 -6.50
C PRO A 156 -0.77 7.41 -7.92
N PHE A 157 -0.46 6.28 -8.56
CA PHE A 157 -0.99 5.93 -9.88
C PHE A 157 -0.99 4.42 -10.14
N TYR A 158 -1.77 3.99 -11.13
CA TYR A 158 -1.81 2.61 -11.61
C TYR A 158 -1.02 2.48 -12.92
N LEU A 159 -0.46 1.30 -13.15
CA LEU A 159 0.10 0.88 -14.44
C LEU A 159 -0.31 -0.54 -14.75
N ASP A 160 -1.06 -0.74 -15.83
CA ASP A 160 -1.36 -2.08 -16.33
C ASP A 160 -0.16 -2.69 -17.05
N LYS A 161 -0.23 -3.99 -17.33
CA LYS A 161 0.85 -4.72 -17.97
C LYS A 161 1.21 -4.10 -19.33
N GLY A 162 2.49 -3.77 -19.49
CA GLY A 162 3.02 -3.14 -20.71
C GLY A 162 2.82 -1.64 -20.79
N GLU A 163 2.09 -1.03 -19.85
CA GLU A 163 1.92 0.41 -19.79
C GLU A 163 3.13 1.12 -19.19
N TYR A 164 3.22 2.41 -19.50
CA TYR A 164 4.24 3.29 -18.95
C TYR A 164 3.65 4.65 -18.59
N VAL A 165 4.25 5.30 -17.59
CA VAL A 165 3.97 6.69 -17.23
C VAL A 165 5.24 7.53 -17.39
N LYS A 166 5.07 8.78 -17.79
CA LYS A 166 6.13 9.78 -17.78
C LYS A 166 5.96 10.67 -16.55
N LEU A 167 6.95 10.68 -15.67
CA LEU A 167 6.97 11.54 -14.49
C LEU A 167 7.87 12.74 -14.75
N HIS A 168 7.43 13.91 -14.33
CA HIS A 168 8.22 15.14 -14.35
C HIS A 168 8.32 15.64 -12.92
N LEU A 169 9.53 15.64 -12.37
CA LEU A 169 9.80 16.01 -10.99
C LEU A 169 10.76 17.17 -10.94
N LYS A 170 10.47 18.09 -10.01
CA LYS A 170 11.31 19.24 -9.72
C LYS A 170 11.80 19.14 -8.29
N PHE A 171 13.11 19.05 -8.13
CA PHE A 171 13.79 19.08 -6.83
C PHE A 171 14.33 20.50 -6.62
N THR A 172 14.11 21.06 -5.43
CA THR A 172 14.55 22.43 -5.12
C THR A 172 15.28 22.47 -3.79
N LYS A 173 16.47 23.09 -3.80
CA LYS A 173 17.28 23.41 -2.62
C LYS A 173 17.74 24.86 -2.76
N GLY A 174 17.84 25.62 -1.68
CA GLY A 174 17.81 27.10 -1.67
C GLY A 174 16.61 27.77 -2.38
N GLY A 175 16.11 28.92 -1.92
CA GLY A 175 15.12 29.77 -2.63
C GLY A 175 13.71 29.86 -2.01
N GLU A 176 12.82 30.66 -2.64
CA GLU A 176 11.39 30.78 -2.27
C GLU A 176 10.69 29.42 -2.38
N GLY A 177 10.01 28.98 -1.31
CA GLY A 177 9.38 27.66 -1.23
C GLY A 177 10.21 26.59 -0.52
N TRP A 178 11.18 26.98 0.33
CA TRP A 178 11.79 26.07 1.28
C TRP A 178 10.74 25.47 2.22
N GLU A 179 10.39 24.21 1.96
CA GLU A 179 9.60 23.39 2.87
C GLU A 179 10.54 22.82 3.95
N ASP A 180 10.09 22.82 5.21
CA ASP A 180 10.83 22.33 6.38
C ASP A 180 11.28 20.85 6.30
N ASN A 181 10.86 20.12 5.27
CA ASN A 181 11.14 18.70 5.07
C ASN A 181 12.36 18.39 4.17
N GLN A 182 13.11 19.40 3.72
CA GLN A 182 14.32 19.18 2.89
C GLN A 182 15.54 18.84 3.75
N PRO A 183 16.44 17.93 3.31
CA PRO A 183 17.64 17.56 4.04
C PRO A 183 18.57 18.76 4.31
N SER A 184 19.24 18.77 5.46
CA SER A 184 20.33 19.70 5.73
C SER A 184 21.57 19.27 4.94
N VAL A 185 22.31 20.22 4.39
CA VAL A 185 23.51 19.95 3.59
C VAL A 185 24.72 20.50 4.33
N GLU A 186 25.75 19.68 4.52
CA GLU A 186 26.97 20.10 5.18
C GLU A 186 27.75 21.13 4.36
N ASN A 187 28.34 22.14 5.03
CA ASN A 187 29.12 23.19 4.38
C ASN A 187 30.30 22.62 3.58
N ARG A 188 30.93 21.56 4.08
CA ARG A 188 32.02 20.87 3.39
C ARG A 188 31.57 20.35 2.01
N LEU A 189 30.37 19.77 1.93
CA LEU A 189 29.81 19.28 0.68
C LEU A 189 29.58 20.41 -0.32
N VAL A 190 29.06 21.55 0.16
CA VAL A 190 28.84 22.76 -0.64
C VAL A 190 30.14 23.30 -1.23
N GLU A 191 31.20 23.36 -0.41
CA GLU A 191 32.52 23.78 -0.88
C GLU A 191 33.12 22.80 -1.91
N GLU A 192 32.98 21.49 -1.68
CA GLU A 192 33.45 20.47 -2.62
C GLU A 192 32.72 20.56 -3.96
N MET A 193 31.40 20.75 -3.96
CA MET A 193 30.64 20.99 -5.19
C MET A 193 31.11 22.25 -5.91
N GLY A 194 31.34 23.36 -5.19
CA GLY A 194 31.87 24.58 -5.78
C GLY A 194 33.23 24.38 -6.46
N LYS A 195 34.14 23.67 -5.79
CA LYS A 195 35.48 23.33 -6.32
C LYS A 195 35.39 22.40 -7.53
N ASP A 196 34.55 21.38 -7.48
CA ASP A 196 34.39 20.41 -8.57
C ASP A 196 33.75 21.05 -9.81
N LYS A 197 32.76 21.94 -9.64
CA LYS A 197 32.22 22.77 -10.74
C LYS A 197 33.32 23.64 -11.35
N ALA A 198 34.08 24.38 -10.55
CA ALA A 198 35.11 25.30 -11.04
C ALA A 198 36.26 24.58 -11.76
N LYS A 199 36.64 23.38 -11.28
CA LYS A 199 37.75 22.59 -11.84
C LYS A 199 37.34 21.81 -13.08
N ASN A 200 36.19 21.15 -13.05
CA ASN A 200 35.81 20.14 -14.05
C ASN A 200 34.68 20.60 -14.99
N GLY A 201 34.05 21.74 -14.69
CA GLY A 201 32.86 22.21 -15.42
C GLY A 201 31.66 21.26 -15.31
N ALA A 202 31.68 20.33 -14.35
CA ALA A 202 30.69 19.28 -14.22
C ALA A 202 30.55 18.83 -12.76
N LEU A 203 29.35 18.37 -12.41
CA LEU A 203 29.05 17.74 -11.13
C LEU A 203 28.49 16.34 -11.36
N SER A 204 28.79 15.42 -10.45
CA SER A 204 28.23 14.08 -10.44
C SER A 204 27.25 13.95 -9.28
N PHE A 205 26.06 13.46 -9.59
CA PHE A 205 25.03 13.18 -8.61
C PHE A 205 24.68 11.70 -8.62
N GLY A 206 24.07 11.23 -7.54
CA GLY A 206 23.34 9.98 -7.52
C GLY A 206 21.88 10.23 -7.18
N MET A 207 21.06 9.24 -7.49
CA MET A 207 19.65 9.26 -7.18
C MET A 207 19.18 7.92 -6.65
N GLN A 208 18.43 7.97 -5.56
CA GLN A 208 17.78 6.82 -4.97
C GLN A 208 16.27 7.07 -4.93
N MET A 209 15.50 5.99 -5.07
CA MET A 209 14.07 5.99 -4.90
C MET A 209 13.71 5.03 -3.77
N LYS A 210 12.67 5.36 -3.01
CA LYS A 210 11.94 4.43 -2.16
C LYS A 210 10.54 4.30 -2.73
N VAL A 211 10.22 3.13 -3.27
CA VAL A 211 8.94 2.87 -3.91
C VAL A 211 8.10 1.98 -3.00
N GLN A 212 6.86 2.40 -2.76
CA GLN A 212 5.84 1.59 -2.10
C GLN A 212 4.73 1.30 -3.11
N ALA A 213 4.49 0.01 -3.38
CA ALA A 213 3.52 -0.40 -4.39
C ALA A 213 2.75 -1.65 -3.97
N ILE A 214 1.58 -1.84 -4.57
CA ILE A 214 0.82 -3.08 -4.54
C ILE A 214 0.88 -3.71 -5.92
N TYR A 215 1.32 -4.96 -5.99
CA TYR A 215 1.31 -5.74 -7.23
C TYR A 215 0.06 -6.60 -7.24
N TYR A 216 -0.70 -6.49 -8.33
CA TYR A 216 -1.84 -7.35 -8.63
C TYR A 216 -1.40 -8.30 -9.74
N GLY A 217 -1.15 -9.55 -9.36
CA GLY A 217 -1.02 -10.65 -10.30
C GLY A 217 -2.39 -11.25 -10.64
N GLU A 218 -2.40 -12.25 -11.51
CA GLU A 218 -3.65 -12.90 -11.94
C GLU A 218 -4.38 -13.61 -10.78
N THR A 219 -3.64 -14.21 -9.86
CA THR A 219 -4.18 -15.00 -8.74
C THR A 219 -3.64 -14.60 -7.37
N TRP A 220 -2.84 -13.53 -7.31
CA TRP A 220 -2.13 -13.12 -6.11
C TRP A 220 -2.04 -11.60 -6.02
N VAL A 221 -1.91 -11.09 -4.80
CA VAL A 221 -1.68 -9.67 -4.51
C VAL A 221 -0.53 -9.58 -3.52
N SER A 222 0.33 -8.59 -3.66
CA SER A 222 1.45 -8.39 -2.73
C SER A 222 1.77 -6.92 -2.55
N ASP A 223 2.04 -6.53 -1.31
CA ASP A 223 2.78 -5.30 -1.04
C ASP A 223 4.25 -5.50 -1.41
N VAL A 224 4.82 -4.46 -2.02
CA VAL A 224 6.18 -4.47 -2.56
C VAL A 224 6.87 -3.18 -2.18
N VAL A 225 8.09 -3.30 -1.66
CA VAL A 225 8.99 -2.17 -1.45
C VAL A 225 10.21 -2.34 -2.33
N MET A 226 10.51 -1.33 -3.14
CA MET A 226 11.69 -1.32 -4.00
C MET A 226 12.56 -0.13 -3.64
N ASN A 227 13.88 -0.30 -3.78
CA ASN A 227 14.84 0.79 -3.62
C ASN A 227 15.67 1.02 -4.90
N PRO A 228 15.05 1.46 -6.02
CA PRO A 228 15.79 1.80 -7.24
C PRO A 228 16.92 2.78 -6.96
N HIS A 229 18.09 2.57 -7.54
CA HIS A 229 19.21 3.52 -7.45
C HIS A 229 19.92 3.68 -8.80
N CYS A 230 20.46 4.87 -9.03
CA CYS A 230 21.28 5.20 -10.18
C CYS A 230 22.38 6.17 -9.76
N GLU A 231 23.63 5.79 -9.99
CA GLU A 231 24.80 6.59 -9.65
C GLU A 231 25.42 7.22 -10.92
N ASP A 232 26.40 8.10 -10.72
CA ASP A 232 27.16 8.73 -11.80
C ASP A 232 26.28 9.51 -12.79
N LEU A 233 25.31 10.26 -12.26
CA LEU A 233 24.50 11.21 -13.02
C LEU A 233 25.31 12.49 -13.23
N ARG A 234 26.21 12.45 -14.21
CA ARG A 234 27.08 13.59 -14.54
C ARG A 234 26.31 14.69 -15.26
N VAL A 235 26.27 15.87 -14.65
CA VAL A 235 25.72 17.12 -15.19
C VAL A 235 26.86 18.01 -15.65
N GLN A 236 26.87 18.37 -16.92
CA GLN A 236 27.84 19.29 -17.50
C GLN A 236 27.25 20.70 -17.56
N PHE A 237 27.98 21.67 -17.05
CA PHE A 237 27.59 23.08 -17.08
C PHE A 237 27.91 23.70 -18.42
N LEU A 238 27.07 24.64 -18.83
CA LEU A 238 27.39 25.51 -19.96
C LEU A 238 28.50 26.50 -19.54
N PRO A 239 29.38 26.93 -20.46
CA PRO A 239 30.43 27.88 -20.14
C PRO A 239 29.86 29.18 -19.56
N HIS A 240 30.37 29.62 -18.41
CA HIS A 240 29.93 30.84 -17.71
C HIS A 240 28.46 30.86 -17.25
N GLU A 241 27.81 29.70 -17.18
CA GLU A 241 26.41 29.58 -16.75
C GLU A 241 26.28 28.81 -15.43
N ASP A 242 25.23 29.13 -14.67
CA ASP A 242 24.85 28.40 -13.45
C ASP A 242 23.86 27.26 -13.73
N SER A 243 23.84 26.81 -14.98
CA SER A 243 22.96 25.75 -15.46
C SER A 243 23.72 24.66 -16.20
N GLY A 244 23.22 23.43 -16.10
CA GLY A 244 23.85 22.26 -16.69
C GLY A 244 22.87 21.18 -17.11
N ARG A 245 23.31 20.29 -18.00
CA ARG A 245 22.52 19.17 -18.53
C ARG A 245 23.20 17.85 -18.22
N MET A 246 22.40 16.84 -17.92
CA MET A 246 22.91 15.47 -17.80
C MET A 246 23.54 15.02 -19.12
N ALA A 247 24.78 14.55 -19.04
CA ALA A 247 25.57 14.17 -20.21
C ALA A 247 25.06 12.89 -20.89
N ASN A 248 24.62 11.93 -20.07
CA ASN A 248 24.19 10.60 -20.51
C ASN A 248 22.70 10.42 -20.21
N PRO A 249 21.79 10.76 -21.15
CA PRO A 249 20.36 10.55 -20.99
C PRO A 249 19.96 9.06 -21.02
N ASN A 250 18.71 8.77 -20.65
CA ASN A 250 18.10 7.45 -20.66
C ASN A 250 18.85 6.41 -19.79
N ARG A 251 19.13 6.79 -18.54
CA ARG A 251 19.80 5.92 -17.57
C ARG A 251 18.78 5.01 -16.89
N ASN A 252 19.02 3.70 -16.96
CA ASN A 252 18.22 2.72 -16.22
C ASN A 252 18.65 2.69 -14.74
N PHE A 253 17.68 2.52 -13.85
CA PHE A 253 17.94 2.29 -12.44
C PHE A 253 18.14 0.81 -12.16
N SER A 254 19.04 0.51 -11.24
CA SER A 254 19.16 -0.81 -10.63
C SER A 254 18.07 -0.96 -9.58
N VAL A 255 17.21 -1.98 -9.71
CA VAL A 255 16.05 -2.16 -8.84
C VAL A 255 16.21 -3.42 -7.98
N PRO A 256 16.79 -3.31 -6.76
CA PRO A 256 16.69 -4.38 -5.78
C PRO A 256 15.23 -4.52 -5.35
N LEU A 257 14.66 -5.70 -5.59
CA LEU A 257 13.28 -6.02 -5.26
C LEU A 257 13.24 -6.87 -3.99
N HIS A 258 12.65 -6.33 -2.93
CA HIS A 258 12.26 -7.10 -1.76
C HIS A 258 10.74 -7.22 -1.75
N TRP A 259 10.24 -8.44 -1.98
CA TRP A 259 8.82 -8.71 -1.95
C TRP A 259 8.56 -10.00 -1.17
N LYS A 260 7.41 -10.05 -0.49
CA LYS A 260 6.91 -11.25 0.18
C LYS A 260 5.46 -11.41 -0.24
N PRO A 261 5.08 -12.53 -0.88
CA PRO A 261 3.69 -12.74 -1.27
C PRO A 261 2.80 -12.63 -0.04
N PHE A 262 1.71 -11.88 -0.14
CA PHE A 262 0.64 -12.00 0.84
C PHE A 262 0.01 -13.37 0.66
N SER A 263 0.23 -14.25 1.63
CA SER A 263 -0.64 -15.42 1.80
C SER A 263 -1.94 -14.90 2.40
N PHE A 264 -3.07 -15.16 1.75
CA PHE A 264 -4.39 -14.90 2.34
C PHE A 264 -4.69 -15.85 3.54
N PHE A 265 -3.69 -16.56 4.07
CA PHE A 265 -3.75 -17.49 5.21
C PHE A 265 -2.46 -17.53 6.03
#